data_AF-A0A1I8MQU4-F1
#
_entry.id   AF-A0A1I8MQU4-F1
#
_cell.length_a   1.000
_cell.length_b   1.000
_cell.length_c   1.000
_cell.angle_alpha   90.00
_cell.angle_beta   90.00
_cell.angle_gamma   90.00
#
_symmetry.space_group_name_H-M   'P 1'
#
loop_
_entity.id
_entity.type
_entity.pdbx_description
1 polymer ?
#
loop_
_entity_poly.entity_id
_entity_poly.type
_entity_poly.pdbx_seq_one_letter_code
_entity_poly.pdbx_strand_id
1 'polypeptide(L)'
;MPLISLARSRATSPSSSSSSSTTTMTTKFLTTNTIVLVLLLTSFTLLSWQPAAAQGNQTPQQVCPEHNEIAPCVCSVKKNGLDILCETTDLSHITKSMSTLKGKSPIIFYLKLRHNNLPKLQGFLFLALDIRHLTIHNSSLAAIEENSLSSLGKGLTQLDVSLNQMKTVPSTALKHLYHLLILNLNHNKITVIHNNAFEGLDTLEILTLYENKINNVEPEAFRGLEKKLKRLNLGGNELTMVPQQALSILDNLKKLEIQENKIKIIREGDFAGLESLDSLILAHNMITSVPANVFSHLGLLNSLELEGNKISSIDKDAFKGLEENLQYLRLGDNNLQAIPSEALRPLHRLRHLDLRNNNISVISDDAFTGYGDSLTFLNLQKNDIKVLPSMIFENLNSLETLNIQNNKLTRLPQDIMEHIIDTLRIIDITDNPLVCSCELTWFPKLLQDLKNKDDEMAQKKKPICHMPVENRDYFVQSMPLEKMHCAGLSSSEASDLLDTNGVLLWRLLPVNMLVTFLCTF
;
A
#
# COMPACT_ATOMS: atom_id res chain seq x y z
N MET A 1 -32.41 -5.15 48.96
CA MET A 1 -33.88 -5.10 48.88
C MET A 1 -34.34 -3.64 48.86
N PRO A 2 -35.54 -3.33 48.33
CA PRO A 2 -35.94 -1.96 47.93
C PRO A 2 -36.94 -1.31 48.91
N LEU A 3 -37.37 -0.05 48.65
CA LEU A 3 -38.79 0.37 48.62
C LEU A 3 -39.01 1.90 48.36
N ILE A 4 -40.22 2.25 47.86
CA ILE A 4 -40.92 3.56 47.92
C ILE A 4 -40.31 4.69 47.03
N SER A 5 -41.06 5.57 46.34
CA SER A 5 -42.50 5.95 46.37
C SER A 5 -43.06 6.09 44.92
N LEU A 6 -44.26 5.58 44.54
CA LEU A 6 -45.63 6.15 44.69
C LEU A 6 -45.93 7.36 43.75
N ALA A 7 -47.12 7.54 43.13
CA ALA A 7 -48.30 6.66 42.98
C ALA A 7 -49.40 7.17 41.99
N ARG A 8 -50.24 6.23 41.49
CA ARG A 8 -51.70 6.34 41.12
C ARG A 8 -52.10 7.24 39.93
N SER A 9 -53.28 7.09 39.29
CA SER A 9 -54.47 6.21 39.48
C SER A 9 -55.05 5.76 38.12
N ARG A 10 -55.53 4.51 37.92
CA ARG A 10 -56.94 4.03 38.03
C ARG A 10 -57.99 4.95 37.37
N ALA A 11 -58.96 4.49 36.55
CA ALA A 11 -59.31 3.15 36.01
C ALA A 11 -60.06 3.34 34.63
N THR A 12 -60.93 2.51 34.01
CA THR A 12 -61.77 1.33 34.40
C THR A 12 -62.20 0.54 33.12
N SER A 13 -63.06 -0.48 33.25
CA SER A 13 -63.77 -1.24 32.18
C SER A 13 -65.27 -1.42 32.59
N PRO A 14 -66.21 -2.04 31.82
CA PRO A 14 -66.08 -2.83 30.58
C PRO A 14 -67.19 -2.62 29.48
N SER A 15 -67.24 -3.55 28.52
CA SER A 15 -68.40 -4.09 27.75
C SER A 15 -69.18 -3.28 26.68
N SER A 16 -68.92 -3.67 25.42
CA SER A 16 -69.89 -4.20 24.42
C SER A 16 -70.81 -3.29 23.55
N SER A 17 -71.08 -3.83 22.34
CA SER A 17 -72.16 -3.56 21.36
C SER A 17 -71.98 -2.49 20.25
N SER A 18 -72.01 -2.99 18.99
CA SER A 18 -72.55 -2.42 17.72
C SER A 18 -72.49 -0.89 17.48
N SER A 19 -72.05 -0.40 16.32
CA SER A 19 -72.55 -0.75 14.98
C SER A 19 -71.75 -0.07 13.84
N SER A 20 -72.11 -0.36 12.58
CA SER A 20 -71.55 0.18 11.30
C SER A 20 -70.10 -0.20 10.93
N SER A 21 -69.71 -0.35 9.66
CA SER A 21 -70.48 -0.72 8.44
C SER A 21 -69.55 -1.31 7.36
N THR A 22 -70.05 -2.28 6.60
CA THR A 22 -69.35 -3.05 5.55
C THR A 22 -69.09 -2.28 4.24
N THR A 23 -68.17 -2.81 3.40
CA THR A 23 -68.11 -2.85 1.89
C THR A 23 -66.64 -2.63 1.42
N THR A 24 -65.75 -3.63 1.27
CA THR A 24 -65.60 -4.72 0.26
C THR A 24 -65.08 -4.33 -1.14
N MET A 25 -64.06 -5.08 -1.61
CA MET A 25 -63.61 -5.28 -3.02
C MET A 25 -62.92 -4.10 -3.74
N THR A 26 -62.04 -4.30 -4.74
CA THR A 26 -61.64 -5.55 -5.47
C THR A 26 -60.13 -5.57 -5.78
N THR A 27 -59.57 -6.76 -6.02
CA THR A 27 -58.22 -6.96 -6.58
C THR A 27 -58.14 -6.72 -8.09
N LYS A 28 -56.96 -6.34 -8.61
CA LYS A 28 -56.61 -6.42 -10.04
C LYS A 28 -55.21 -6.99 -10.22
N PHE A 29 -55.13 -8.20 -10.78
CA PHE A 29 -53.95 -8.66 -11.51
C PHE A 29 -54.06 -8.19 -12.97
N LEU A 30 -52.93 -7.84 -13.60
CA LEU A 30 -52.81 -7.88 -15.06
C LEU A 30 -51.88 -9.03 -15.42
N THR A 31 -52.42 -10.03 -16.12
CA THR A 31 -51.65 -11.09 -16.77
C THR A 31 -51.54 -10.84 -18.27
N THR A 32 -50.51 -11.42 -18.89
CA THR A 32 -50.13 -11.19 -20.28
C THR A 32 -51.15 -11.72 -21.29
N ASN A 33 -51.30 -11.01 -22.41
CA ASN A 33 -52.25 -11.33 -23.47
C ASN A 33 -51.75 -12.48 -24.38
N THR A 34 -52.69 -13.17 -25.03
CA THR A 34 -52.46 -14.50 -25.64
C THR A 34 -51.82 -14.46 -27.04
N ILE A 35 -51.03 -15.49 -27.35
CA ILE A 35 -50.50 -15.76 -28.71
C ILE A 35 -51.61 -16.36 -29.57
N VAL A 36 -51.76 -15.86 -30.81
CA VAL A 36 -52.58 -16.49 -31.86
C VAL A 36 -51.65 -17.11 -32.90
N LEU A 37 -51.74 -18.43 -33.07
CA LEU A 37 -50.95 -19.20 -34.03
C LEU A 37 -51.80 -19.49 -35.28
N VAL A 38 -51.35 -19.02 -36.45
CA VAL A 38 -51.97 -19.37 -37.75
C VAL A 38 -51.01 -20.29 -38.51
N LEU A 39 -51.45 -21.52 -38.78
CA LEU A 39 -50.71 -22.50 -39.57
C LEU A 39 -51.12 -22.44 -41.04
N LEU A 40 -50.19 -22.06 -41.91
CA LEU A 40 -50.20 -22.45 -43.33
C LEU A 40 -48.80 -22.89 -43.75
N LEU A 41 -48.73 -24.10 -44.30
CA LEU A 41 -47.53 -24.71 -44.88
C LEU A 41 -47.41 -24.31 -46.35
N THR A 42 -46.19 -24.07 -46.85
CA THR A 42 -45.71 -24.63 -48.13
C THR A 42 -44.22 -24.35 -48.39
N SER A 43 -43.61 -25.21 -49.23
CA SER A 43 -42.34 -25.02 -49.96
C SER A 43 -41.10 -24.55 -49.18
N PHE A 44 -40.28 -25.52 -48.75
CA PHE A 44 -38.83 -25.34 -48.66
C PHE A 44 -38.22 -25.19 -50.07
N THR A 45 -37.32 -24.22 -50.27
CA THR A 45 -36.28 -24.28 -51.31
C THR A 45 -34.93 -23.88 -50.71
N LEU A 46 -33.90 -24.68 -51.00
CA LEU A 46 -32.54 -24.45 -50.52
C LEU A 46 -31.87 -23.37 -51.36
N LEU A 47 -31.58 -22.22 -50.75
CA LEU A 47 -30.72 -21.18 -51.33
C LEU A 47 -29.64 -20.78 -50.31
N SER A 48 -28.43 -20.61 -50.84
CA SER A 48 -27.16 -20.50 -50.11
C SER A 48 -27.16 -19.43 -49.00
N TRP A 49 -26.72 -19.82 -47.81
CA TRP A 49 -26.19 -18.86 -46.82
C TRP A 49 -24.92 -18.22 -47.38
N GLN A 50 -25.00 -16.93 -47.73
CA GLN A 50 -23.84 -16.04 -47.75
C GLN A 50 -23.91 -15.18 -46.50
N PRO A 51 -22.82 -15.09 -45.68
CA PRO A 51 -22.83 -14.22 -44.51
C PRO A 51 -22.90 -12.77 -44.97
N ALA A 52 -23.92 -12.04 -44.51
CA ALA A 52 -24.00 -10.59 -44.74
C ALA A 52 -22.75 -9.93 -44.16
N ALA A 53 -22.10 -9.08 -44.96
CA ALA A 53 -20.87 -8.42 -44.57
C ALA A 53 -21.11 -7.60 -43.28
N ALA A 54 -20.28 -7.82 -42.26
CA ALA A 54 -20.27 -6.99 -41.08
C ALA A 54 -19.98 -5.55 -41.51
N GLN A 55 -20.97 -4.66 -41.40
CA GLN A 55 -20.76 -3.22 -41.51
C GLN A 55 -19.90 -2.81 -40.32
N GLY A 56 -18.58 -2.79 -40.54
CA GLY A 56 -17.61 -2.38 -39.54
C GLY A 56 -17.99 -1.00 -39.05
N ASN A 57 -18.18 -0.87 -37.74
CA ASN A 57 -18.62 0.35 -37.10
C ASN A 57 -17.48 1.39 -37.17
N GLN A 58 -17.38 2.08 -38.32
CA GLN A 58 -16.33 3.05 -38.58
C GLN A 58 -16.52 4.23 -37.63
N THR A 59 -15.72 4.25 -36.58
CA THR A 59 -15.53 5.45 -35.75
C THR A 59 -15.19 6.61 -36.67
N PRO A 60 -15.79 7.81 -36.48
CA PRO A 60 -15.59 8.93 -37.39
C PRO A 60 -14.09 9.20 -37.51
N GLN A 61 -13.58 9.12 -38.74
CA GLN A 61 -12.15 9.04 -39.01
C GLN A 61 -11.47 10.32 -38.52
N GLN A 62 -10.77 10.24 -37.40
CA GLN A 62 -10.23 11.44 -36.74
C GLN A 62 -8.99 11.92 -37.49
N VAL A 63 -9.06 13.14 -38.01
CA VAL A 63 -8.00 13.80 -38.78
C VAL A 63 -7.49 14.97 -37.95
N CYS A 64 -6.15 15.09 -37.83
CA CYS A 64 -5.54 16.26 -37.22
C CYS A 64 -5.74 17.51 -38.09
N PRO A 65 -5.86 18.72 -37.50
CA PRO A 65 -5.70 19.96 -38.23
C PRO A 65 -4.36 20.01 -38.99
N GLU A 66 -4.31 20.81 -40.06
CA GLU A 66 -3.06 21.10 -40.75
C GLU A 66 -2.10 21.79 -39.78
N HIS A 67 -0.80 21.45 -39.83
CA HIS A 67 0.15 21.87 -38.81
C HIS A 67 0.16 23.41 -38.61
N ASN A 68 0.07 24.16 -39.70
CA ASN A 68 0.05 25.63 -39.69
C ASN A 68 -1.22 26.25 -39.06
N GLU A 69 -2.32 25.50 -38.92
CA GLU A 69 -3.56 25.97 -38.27
C GLU A 69 -3.47 25.96 -36.73
N ILE A 70 -2.57 25.14 -36.17
CA ILE A 70 -2.41 24.92 -34.72
C ILE A 70 -0.98 25.12 -34.19
N ALA A 71 -0.01 25.41 -35.06
CA ALA A 71 1.37 25.69 -34.65
C ALA A 71 1.44 26.83 -33.59
N PRO A 72 2.30 26.69 -32.56
CA PRO A 72 3.32 25.67 -32.37
C PRO A 72 2.84 24.34 -31.76
N CYS A 73 1.54 24.16 -31.50
CA CYS A 73 1.03 22.89 -31.01
C CYS A 73 1.14 21.77 -32.07
N VAL A 74 1.38 20.54 -31.61
CA VAL A 74 1.46 19.33 -32.41
C VAL A 74 0.24 18.45 -32.15
N CYS A 75 -0.36 17.90 -33.21
CA CYS A 75 -1.43 16.92 -33.14
C CYS A 75 -0.96 15.56 -33.67
N SER A 76 -1.40 14.47 -33.03
CA SER A 76 -1.27 13.12 -33.58
C SER A 76 -2.53 12.31 -33.34
N VAL A 77 -2.91 11.45 -34.30
CA VAL A 77 -4.07 10.57 -34.17
C VAL A 77 -3.69 9.31 -33.39
N LYS A 78 -4.50 8.92 -32.39
CA LYS A 78 -4.37 7.68 -31.62
C LYS A 78 -5.66 6.85 -31.74
N LYS A 79 -5.61 5.58 -31.33
CA LYS A 79 -6.76 4.64 -31.36
C LYS A 79 -8.06 5.19 -30.76
N ASN A 80 -7.96 5.98 -29.69
CA ASN A 80 -9.10 6.50 -28.94
C ASN A 80 -9.45 7.96 -29.28
N GLY A 81 -8.63 8.64 -30.10
CA GLY A 81 -8.85 10.01 -30.53
C GLY A 81 -7.56 10.82 -30.72
N LEU A 82 -7.69 12.15 -30.81
CA LEU A 82 -6.54 13.04 -30.98
C LEU A 82 -5.72 13.17 -29.69
N ASP A 83 -4.39 13.22 -29.85
CA ASP A 83 -3.41 13.54 -28.82
C ASP A 83 -2.69 14.83 -29.24
N ILE A 84 -2.91 15.90 -28.48
CA ILE A 84 -2.51 17.27 -28.81
C ILE A 84 -1.57 17.80 -27.73
N LEU A 85 -0.41 18.29 -28.14
CA LEU A 85 0.63 18.85 -27.28
C LEU A 85 0.91 20.31 -27.66
N CYS A 86 0.70 21.23 -26.73
CA CYS A 86 1.16 22.62 -26.81
C CYS A 86 2.25 22.82 -25.74
N GLU A 87 3.48 22.99 -26.18
CA GLU A 87 4.66 23.14 -25.31
C GLU A 87 5.35 24.48 -25.58
N THR A 88 5.82 25.17 -24.53
CA THR A 88 6.46 26.51 -24.62
C THR A 88 5.63 27.56 -25.40
N THR A 89 4.31 27.40 -25.36
CA THR A 89 3.30 28.15 -26.11
C THR A 89 2.61 29.20 -25.22
N ASP A 90 2.33 30.38 -25.77
CA ASP A 90 1.56 31.42 -25.07
C ASP A 90 0.03 31.21 -25.18
N LEU A 91 -0.71 31.95 -24.33
CA LEU A 91 -2.17 31.89 -24.26
C LEU A 91 -2.87 32.26 -25.59
N SER A 92 -2.31 33.15 -26.41
CA SER A 92 -2.92 33.57 -27.68
C SER A 92 -2.83 32.47 -28.74
N HIS A 93 -1.68 31.80 -28.84
CA HIS A 93 -1.49 30.64 -29.71
C HIS A 93 -2.32 29.44 -29.27
N ILE A 94 -2.44 29.19 -27.95
CA ILE A 94 -3.34 28.15 -27.41
C ILE A 94 -4.80 28.50 -27.73
N THR A 95 -5.24 29.74 -27.52
CA THR A 95 -6.63 30.16 -27.80
C THR A 95 -6.98 30.06 -29.28
N LYS A 96 -6.05 30.43 -30.17
CA LYS A 96 -6.17 30.23 -31.62
C LYS A 96 -6.32 28.74 -31.95
N SER A 97 -5.44 27.89 -31.44
CA SER A 97 -5.44 26.45 -31.71
C SER A 97 -6.70 25.75 -31.19
N MET A 98 -7.17 26.10 -29.99
CA MET A 98 -8.45 25.62 -29.46
C MET A 98 -9.63 26.08 -30.34
N SER A 99 -9.59 27.28 -30.90
CA SER A 99 -10.64 27.78 -31.81
C SER A 99 -10.65 27.04 -33.15
N THR A 100 -9.49 26.71 -33.72
CA THR A 100 -9.37 25.83 -34.90
C THR A 100 -10.04 24.47 -34.65
N LEU A 101 -9.83 23.88 -33.47
CA LEU A 101 -10.35 22.56 -33.11
C LEU A 101 -11.87 22.53 -32.94
N LYS A 102 -12.48 23.58 -32.40
CA LYS A 102 -13.95 23.68 -32.19
C LYS A 102 -14.74 23.50 -33.48
N GLY A 103 -14.24 24.00 -34.61
CA GLY A 103 -14.90 23.86 -35.91
C GLY A 103 -14.87 22.46 -36.52
N LYS A 104 -14.07 21.53 -35.97
CA LYS A 104 -13.84 20.18 -36.54
C LYS A 104 -14.38 19.04 -35.65
N SER A 105 -14.94 19.35 -34.48
CA SER A 105 -15.57 18.42 -33.51
C SER A 105 -14.82 17.10 -33.22
N PRO A 106 -13.48 17.08 -33.03
CA PRO A 106 -12.76 15.85 -32.70
C PRO A 106 -12.95 15.43 -31.24
N ILE A 107 -12.78 14.13 -30.95
CA ILE A 107 -12.60 13.64 -29.58
C ILE A 107 -11.11 13.80 -29.23
N ILE A 108 -10.80 14.76 -28.37
CA ILE A 108 -9.43 15.02 -27.91
C ILE A 108 -9.17 14.10 -26.72
N PHE A 109 -8.58 12.94 -26.99
CA PHE A 109 -8.30 11.93 -25.96
C PHE A 109 -7.22 12.41 -24.98
N TYR A 110 -6.23 13.17 -25.47
CA TYR A 110 -5.27 13.90 -24.64
C TYR A 110 -5.12 15.35 -25.12
N LEU A 111 -5.27 16.32 -24.22
CA LEU A 111 -4.76 17.68 -24.39
C LEU A 111 -3.68 17.97 -23.35
N LYS A 112 -2.46 18.24 -23.80
CA LYS A 112 -1.27 18.46 -22.97
C LYS A 112 -0.77 19.88 -23.18
N LEU A 113 -0.93 20.73 -22.16
CA LEU A 113 -0.33 22.05 -22.05
C LEU A 113 0.88 21.91 -21.12
N ARG A 114 2.10 22.15 -21.62
CA ARG A 114 3.36 21.97 -20.87
C ARG A 114 4.28 23.18 -21.01
N HIS A 115 4.98 23.58 -19.94
CA HIS A 115 6.01 24.64 -20.01
C HIS A 115 5.47 25.97 -20.58
N ASN A 116 4.18 26.24 -20.40
CA ASN A 116 3.48 27.39 -20.98
C ASN A 116 3.36 28.53 -19.97
N ASN A 117 3.10 29.76 -20.44
CA ASN A 117 2.81 30.88 -19.54
C ASN A 117 1.29 31.07 -19.40
N LEU A 118 0.66 30.33 -18.49
CA LEU A 118 -0.80 30.28 -18.31
C LEU A 118 -1.20 30.64 -16.86
N PRO A 119 -0.90 31.85 -16.36
CA PRO A 119 -1.11 32.22 -14.96
C PRO A 119 -2.58 32.14 -14.51
N LYS A 120 -3.53 32.27 -15.46
CA LYS A 120 -4.97 32.08 -15.23
C LYS A 120 -5.58 31.32 -16.40
N LEU A 121 -6.36 30.29 -16.12
CA LEU A 121 -7.19 29.63 -17.13
C LEU A 121 -8.49 30.44 -17.29
N GLN A 122 -8.74 30.96 -18.50
CA GLN A 122 -9.91 31.80 -18.81
C GLN A 122 -11.16 30.95 -19.08
N GLY A 123 -12.34 31.52 -18.83
CA GLY A 123 -13.63 30.91 -19.14
C GLY A 123 -13.79 30.58 -20.63
N PHE A 124 -14.56 29.54 -20.93
CA PHE A 124 -14.94 29.14 -22.29
C PHE A 124 -13.79 28.75 -23.26
N LEU A 125 -12.52 28.70 -22.81
CA LEU A 125 -11.39 28.26 -23.65
C LEU A 125 -11.67 26.91 -24.31
N PHE A 126 -12.17 25.93 -23.54
CA PHE A 126 -12.52 24.59 -24.01
C PHE A 126 -14.01 24.40 -24.34
N LEU A 127 -14.78 25.49 -24.49
CA LEU A 127 -16.19 25.42 -24.91
C LEU A 127 -16.31 24.72 -26.27
N ALA A 128 -17.22 23.75 -26.38
CA ALA A 128 -17.45 22.91 -27.56
C ALA A 128 -16.27 22.00 -27.98
N LEU A 129 -15.38 21.62 -27.06
CA LEU A 129 -14.42 20.53 -27.23
C LEU A 129 -14.82 19.32 -26.36
N ASP A 130 -14.71 18.10 -26.90
CA ASP A 130 -14.77 16.86 -26.10
C ASP A 130 -13.35 16.45 -25.71
N ILE A 131 -12.94 16.77 -24.48
CA ILE A 131 -11.61 16.44 -23.93
C ILE A 131 -11.77 15.35 -22.88
N ARG A 132 -11.01 14.26 -23.01
CA ARG A 132 -11.06 13.11 -22.07
C ARG A 132 -10.00 13.22 -20.99
N HIS A 133 -8.75 13.49 -21.36
CA HIS A 133 -7.68 13.74 -20.41
C HIS A 133 -7.06 15.12 -20.68
N LEU A 134 -7.10 16.00 -19.68
CA LEU A 134 -6.49 17.34 -19.72
C LEU A 134 -5.29 17.39 -18.78
N THR A 135 -4.14 17.79 -19.31
CA THR A 135 -2.92 18.05 -18.53
C THR A 135 -2.49 19.50 -18.74
N ILE A 136 -2.38 20.27 -17.66
CA ILE A 136 -1.81 21.62 -17.64
C ILE A 136 -0.66 21.61 -16.63
N HIS A 137 0.53 21.29 -17.09
CA HIS A 137 1.67 20.93 -16.24
C HIS A 137 2.81 21.92 -16.40
N ASN A 138 3.49 22.29 -15.29
CA ASN A 138 4.58 23.25 -15.29
C ASN A 138 4.26 24.54 -16.09
N SER A 139 3.08 25.12 -15.86
CA SER A 139 2.50 26.15 -16.75
C SER A 139 2.07 27.44 -16.03
N SER A 140 2.75 27.75 -14.91
CA SER A 140 2.55 28.94 -14.05
C SER A 140 1.13 29.17 -13.47
N LEU A 141 0.20 28.22 -13.62
CA LEU A 141 -1.22 28.37 -13.33
C LEU A 141 -1.49 28.66 -11.85
N ALA A 142 -2.05 29.84 -11.55
CA ALA A 142 -2.39 30.26 -10.19
C ALA A 142 -3.89 30.17 -9.88
N ALA A 143 -4.76 30.27 -10.89
CA ALA A 143 -6.21 30.18 -10.75
C ALA A 143 -6.91 29.67 -12.01
N ILE A 144 -8.04 29.00 -11.82
CA ILE A 144 -8.95 28.54 -12.89
C ILE A 144 -10.29 29.27 -12.71
N GLU A 145 -10.85 29.81 -13.79
CA GLU A 145 -12.19 30.39 -13.75
C GLU A 145 -13.28 29.31 -13.74
N GLU A 146 -14.36 29.55 -13.00
CA GLU A 146 -15.50 28.62 -12.85
C GLU A 146 -16.02 28.06 -14.19
N ASN A 147 -16.10 28.92 -15.20
CA ASN A 147 -16.57 28.57 -16.55
C ASN A 147 -15.47 28.08 -17.51
N SER A 148 -14.26 27.77 -17.02
CA SER A 148 -13.19 27.20 -17.86
C SER A 148 -13.39 25.73 -18.18
N LEU A 149 -13.93 24.96 -17.24
CA LEU A 149 -14.01 23.50 -17.29
C LEU A 149 -15.45 22.96 -17.36
N SER A 150 -16.47 23.80 -17.14
CA SER A 150 -17.88 23.40 -17.07
C SER A 150 -18.40 22.69 -18.34
N SER A 151 -17.91 23.06 -19.52
CA SER A 151 -18.24 22.37 -20.78
C SER A 151 -17.67 20.95 -20.89
N LEU A 152 -16.61 20.63 -20.12
CA LEU A 152 -15.92 19.35 -20.17
C LEU A 152 -16.53 18.29 -19.22
N GLY A 153 -17.46 18.68 -18.35
CA GLY A 153 -17.96 17.84 -17.26
C GLY A 153 -18.61 16.50 -17.65
N LYS A 154 -19.07 16.37 -18.90
CA LYS A 154 -19.59 15.11 -19.46
C LYS A 154 -18.51 14.21 -20.07
N GLY A 155 -17.35 14.77 -20.41
CA GLY A 155 -16.29 14.08 -21.17
C GLY A 155 -15.05 13.73 -20.34
N LEU A 156 -14.65 14.63 -19.44
CA LEU A 156 -13.34 14.63 -18.78
C LEU A 156 -13.23 13.58 -17.68
N THR A 157 -12.36 12.58 -17.88
CA THR A 157 -12.07 11.48 -16.95
C THR A 157 -10.78 11.68 -16.16
N GLN A 158 -9.84 12.51 -16.65
CA GLN A 158 -8.61 12.86 -15.92
C GLN A 158 -8.29 14.35 -16.08
N LEU A 159 -7.98 14.99 -14.94
CA LEU A 159 -7.47 16.35 -14.87
C LEU A 159 -6.15 16.36 -14.10
N ASP A 160 -5.09 16.76 -14.78
CA ASP A 160 -3.78 16.99 -14.20
C ASP A 160 -3.43 18.48 -14.30
N VAL A 161 -3.21 19.09 -13.14
CA VAL A 161 -2.86 20.50 -12.98
C VAL A 161 -1.63 20.64 -12.06
N SER A 162 -0.72 19.66 -12.14
CA SER A 162 0.49 19.57 -11.31
C SER A 162 1.63 20.51 -11.72
N LEU A 163 2.59 20.74 -10.80
CA LEU A 163 3.71 21.69 -10.95
C LEU A 163 3.22 23.11 -11.32
N ASN A 164 2.32 23.66 -10.51
CA ASN A 164 1.70 24.97 -10.76
C ASN A 164 1.74 25.86 -9.50
N GLN A 165 0.98 26.96 -9.50
CA GLN A 165 1.07 28.03 -8.50
C GLN A 165 -0.22 28.22 -7.70
N MET A 166 -1.15 27.25 -7.76
CA MET A 166 -2.46 27.35 -7.10
C MET A 166 -2.31 27.35 -5.58
N LYS A 167 -2.95 28.33 -4.91
CA LYS A 167 -2.92 28.50 -3.44
C LYS A 167 -4.09 27.84 -2.70
N THR A 168 -5.11 27.44 -3.44
CA THR A 168 -6.35 26.81 -2.96
C THR A 168 -6.79 25.77 -3.99
N VAL A 169 -7.65 24.84 -3.59
CA VAL A 169 -8.37 23.98 -4.55
C VAL A 169 -9.29 24.87 -5.41
N PRO A 170 -9.36 24.70 -6.75
CA PRO A 170 -10.20 25.51 -7.64
C PRO A 170 -11.66 25.01 -7.67
N SER A 171 -12.29 24.89 -6.49
CA SER A 171 -13.53 24.11 -6.28
C SER A 171 -14.70 24.51 -7.17
N THR A 172 -14.91 25.81 -7.44
CA THR A 172 -15.99 26.29 -8.33
C THR A 172 -15.85 25.78 -9.77
N ALA A 173 -14.62 25.68 -10.28
CA ALA A 173 -14.34 25.12 -11.60
C ALA A 173 -14.41 23.59 -11.66
N LEU A 174 -14.23 22.91 -10.52
CA LEU A 174 -14.33 21.45 -10.41
C LEU A 174 -15.77 20.94 -10.28
N LYS A 175 -16.69 21.75 -9.73
CA LYS A 175 -18.05 21.37 -9.31
C LYS A 175 -18.94 20.69 -10.38
N HIS A 176 -18.59 20.83 -11.65
CA HIS A 176 -19.36 20.28 -12.77
C HIS A 176 -18.72 19.03 -13.41
N LEU A 177 -17.60 18.52 -12.88
CA LEU A 177 -16.81 17.42 -13.46
C LEU A 177 -17.29 16.04 -12.98
N TYR A 178 -18.58 15.75 -13.18
CA TYR A 178 -19.27 14.56 -12.64
C TYR A 178 -18.72 13.20 -13.12
N HIS A 179 -17.91 13.17 -14.18
CA HIS A 179 -17.26 11.96 -14.73
C HIS A 179 -15.75 11.88 -14.48
N LEU A 180 -15.20 12.77 -13.64
CA LEU A 180 -13.77 12.81 -13.32
C LEU A 180 -13.38 11.63 -12.43
N LEU A 181 -12.43 10.80 -12.87
CA LEU A 181 -11.93 9.62 -12.14
C LEU A 181 -10.60 9.92 -11.43
N ILE A 182 -9.77 10.79 -12.00
CA ILE A 182 -8.43 11.11 -11.50
C ILE A 182 -8.22 12.63 -11.48
N LEU A 183 -7.84 13.17 -10.32
CA LEU A 183 -7.48 14.58 -10.11
C LEU A 183 -6.07 14.68 -9.51
N ASN A 184 -5.14 15.25 -10.27
CA ASN A 184 -3.76 15.52 -9.84
C ASN A 184 -3.52 17.02 -9.61
N LEU A 185 -3.30 17.38 -8.35
CA LEU A 185 -2.99 18.72 -7.85
C LEU A 185 -1.55 18.82 -7.28
N ASN A 186 -0.68 17.84 -7.56
CA ASN A 186 0.66 17.73 -6.96
C ASN A 186 1.58 18.93 -7.26
N HIS A 187 2.55 19.17 -6.39
CA HIS A 187 3.55 20.24 -6.50
C HIS A 187 2.92 21.62 -6.80
N ASN A 188 1.90 21.98 -6.01
CA ASN A 188 1.26 23.30 -6.02
C ASN A 188 1.56 24.03 -4.69
N LYS A 189 0.84 25.11 -4.39
CA LYS A 189 1.02 25.93 -3.18
C LYS A 189 -0.24 25.95 -2.31
N ILE A 190 -1.06 24.89 -2.37
CA ILE A 190 -2.32 24.78 -1.63
C ILE A 190 -2.00 24.71 -0.13
N THR A 191 -2.56 25.64 0.67
CA THR A 191 -2.30 25.71 2.12
C THR A 191 -3.44 25.18 2.98
N VAL A 192 -4.67 25.20 2.47
CA VAL A 192 -5.88 24.73 3.16
C VAL A 192 -6.76 23.98 2.17
N ILE A 193 -7.39 22.88 2.62
CA ILE A 193 -8.54 22.29 1.93
C ILE A 193 -9.80 22.74 2.68
N HIS A 194 -10.64 23.54 2.02
CA HIS A 194 -11.87 24.09 2.59
C HIS A 194 -13.04 23.10 2.53
N ASN A 195 -14.06 23.30 3.36
CA ASN A 195 -15.29 22.53 3.37
C ASN A 195 -15.94 22.46 1.97
N ASN A 196 -16.37 21.26 1.55
CA ASN A 196 -16.97 20.97 0.24
C ASN A 196 -16.03 21.25 -0.97
N ALA A 197 -14.69 21.25 -0.79
CA ALA A 197 -13.74 21.62 -1.84
C ALA A 197 -13.79 20.75 -3.12
N PHE A 198 -14.38 19.56 -3.03
CA PHE A 198 -14.50 18.57 -4.11
C PHE A 198 -15.96 18.18 -4.42
N GLU A 199 -16.94 19.01 -4.00
CA GLU A 199 -18.36 18.79 -4.25
C GLU A 199 -18.64 18.58 -5.76
N GLY A 200 -19.42 17.54 -6.11
CA GLY A 200 -19.78 17.22 -7.50
C GLY A 200 -18.77 16.35 -8.25
N LEU A 201 -17.66 15.93 -7.62
CA LEU A 201 -16.72 14.94 -8.17
C LEU A 201 -17.16 13.49 -7.85
N ASP A 202 -18.46 13.20 -8.03
CA ASP A 202 -19.16 11.96 -7.62
C ASP A 202 -18.55 10.63 -8.12
N THR A 203 -17.66 10.66 -9.12
CA THR A 203 -16.99 9.49 -9.71
C THR A 203 -15.50 9.38 -9.38
N LEU A 204 -14.94 10.32 -8.61
CA LEU A 204 -13.49 10.42 -8.39
C LEU A 204 -12.95 9.22 -7.61
N GLU A 205 -12.03 8.48 -8.21
CA GLU A 205 -11.40 7.32 -7.59
C GLU A 205 -10.00 7.63 -7.02
N ILE A 206 -9.30 8.61 -7.60
CA ILE A 206 -7.94 8.99 -7.22
C ILE A 206 -7.84 10.52 -7.08
N LEU A 207 -7.53 10.97 -5.87
CA LEU A 207 -7.16 12.36 -5.56
C LEU A 207 -5.72 12.40 -5.05
N THR A 208 -4.89 13.23 -5.68
CA THR A 208 -3.50 13.45 -5.22
C THR A 208 -3.19 14.94 -5.12
N LEU A 209 -2.66 15.32 -3.95
CA LEU A 209 -2.30 16.66 -3.49
C LEU A 209 -0.86 16.68 -2.94
N TYR A 210 -0.05 15.71 -3.37
CA TYR A 210 1.33 15.49 -2.90
C TYR A 210 2.21 16.73 -3.14
N GLU A 211 3.13 17.02 -2.22
CA GLU A 211 4.05 18.18 -2.30
C GLU A 211 3.33 19.55 -2.40
N ASN A 212 2.24 19.74 -1.67
CA ASN A 212 1.63 21.05 -1.46
C ASN A 212 2.14 21.70 -0.16
N LYS A 213 1.41 22.64 0.44
CA LYS A 213 1.76 23.32 1.71
C LYS A 213 0.61 23.22 2.72
N ILE A 214 -0.17 22.14 2.62
CA ILE A 214 -1.42 21.95 3.35
C ILE A 214 -1.11 21.76 4.82
N ASN A 215 -1.52 22.73 5.65
CA ASN A 215 -1.40 22.68 7.11
C ASN A 215 -2.77 22.54 7.81
N ASN A 216 -3.88 22.74 7.09
CA ASN A 216 -5.24 22.60 7.58
C ASN A 216 -6.15 21.91 6.55
N VAL A 217 -7.06 21.07 7.05
CA VAL A 217 -8.11 20.39 6.29
C VAL A 217 -9.39 20.54 7.10
N GLU A 218 -10.38 21.24 6.53
CA GLU A 218 -11.64 21.52 7.24
C GLU A 218 -12.54 20.27 7.32
N PRO A 219 -13.47 20.17 8.29
CA PRO A 219 -14.18 18.91 8.59
C PRO A 219 -14.97 18.30 7.42
N GLU A 220 -15.56 19.12 6.54
CA GLU A 220 -16.31 18.67 5.36
C GLU A 220 -15.47 18.73 4.08
N ALA A 221 -14.13 18.77 4.17
CA ALA A 221 -13.24 19.04 3.04
C ALA A 221 -13.38 18.06 1.86
N PHE A 222 -13.57 16.77 2.14
CA PHE A 222 -13.67 15.70 1.14
C PHE A 222 -15.13 15.32 0.80
N ARG A 223 -16.11 16.14 1.20
CA ARG A 223 -17.53 15.88 0.95
C ARG A 223 -17.84 15.84 -0.55
N GLY A 224 -18.60 14.84 -0.97
CA GLY A 224 -18.86 14.46 -2.37
C GLY A 224 -17.97 13.33 -2.90
N LEU A 225 -16.92 12.93 -2.17
CA LEU A 225 -15.97 11.88 -2.58
C LEU A 225 -16.26 10.50 -1.96
N GLU A 226 -17.23 10.41 -1.05
CA GLU A 226 -17.47 9.25 -0.17
C GLU A 226 -17.67 7.95 -0.99
N LYS A 227 -18.49 8.05 -2.04
CA LYS A 227 -19.03 6.91 -2.81
C LYS A 227 -18.01 6.16 -3.67
N LYS A 228 -16.83 6.76 -3.94
CA LYS A 228 -15.92 6.31 -5.01
C LYS A 228 -14.43 6.49 -4.76
N LEU A 229 -14.01 7.34 -3.83
CA LEU A 229 -12.58 7.62 -3.64
C LEU A 229 -11.85 6.39 -3.07
N LYS A 230 -10.95 5.80 -3.85
CA LYS A 230 -10.14 4.63 -3.48
C LYS A 230 -8.75 5.01 -3.03
N ARG A 231 -8.18 6.12 -3.52
CA ARG A 231 -6.84 6.60 -3.18
C ARG A 231 -6.84 8.10 -2.90
N LEU A 232 -6.31 8.47 -1.75
CA LEU A 232 -6.10 9.84 -1.31
C LEU A 232 -4.63 10.03 -0.93
N ASN A 233 -3.95 10.96 -1.60
CA ASN A 233 -2.57 11.32 -1.31
C ASN A 233 -2.45 12.79 -0.88
N LEU A 234 -2.02 12.98 0.36
CA LEU A 234 -1.73 14.23 1.05
C LEU A 234 -0.26 14.29 1.48
N GLY A 235 0.61 13.45 0.93
CA GLY A 235 2.03 13.37 1.32
C GLY A 235 2.82 14.64 0.99
N GLY A 236 3.97 14.86 1.62
CA GLY A 236 4.84 16.01 1.34
C GLY A 236 4.21 17.36 1.71
N ASN A 237 3.35 17.38 2.72
CA ASN A 237 2.59 18.56 3.17
C ASN A 237 3.02 18.99 4.59
N GLU A 238 2.20 19.81 5.26
CA GLU A 238 2.54 20.43 6.55
C GLU A 238 1.57 20.04 7.68
N LEU A 239 0.82 18.94 7.52
CA LEU A 239 -0.15 18.45 8.50
C LEU A 239 0.55 18.05 9.80
N THR A 240 0.09 18.58 10.94
CA THR A 240 0.65 18.31 12.28
C THR A 240 -0.07 17.18 13.04
N MET A 241 -1.21 16.74 12.50
CA MET A 241 -2.07 15.67 13.02
C MET A 241 -2.89 15.05 11.88
N VAL A 242 -3.49 13.89 12.11
CA VAL A 242 -4.42 13.26 11.16
C VAL A 242 -5.73 14.07 11.10
N PRO A 243 -6.25 14.45 9.92
CA PRO A 243 -7.49 15.19 9.79
C PRO A 243 -8.72 14.27 9.90
N GLN A 244 -8.85 13.59 11.06
CA GLN A 244 -9.81 12.52 11.35
C GLN A 244 -11.23 12.81 10.87
N GLN A 245 -11.77 14.00 11.20
CA GLN A 245 -13.16 14.36 10.87
C GLN A 245 -13.41 14.31 9.35
N ALA A 246 -12.52 14.91 8.56
CA ALA A 246 -12.63 14.93 7.11
C ALA A 246 -12.41 13.56 6.45
N LEU A 247 -11.62 12.69 7.09
CA LEU A 247 -11.34 11.35 6.59
C LEU A 247 -12.44 10.33 6.92
N SER A 248 -13.16 10.51 8.03
CA SER A 248 -14.14 9.53 8.55
C SER A 248 -15.34 9.25 7.65
N ILE A 249 -15.59 10.07 6.63
CA ILE A 249 -16.65 9.87 5.61
C ILE A 249 -16.20 9.02 4.42
N LEU A 250 -14.93 8.62 4.35
CA LEU A 250 -14.32 7.95 3.20
C LEU A 250 -14.28 6.42 3.41
N ASP A 251 -15.46 5.83 3.64
CA ASP A 251 -15.67 4.40 3.90
C ASP A 251 -15.08 3.48 2.82
N ASN A 252 -15.10 3.92 1.55
CA ASN A 252 -14.59 3.21 0.37
C ASN A 252 -13.07 3.39 0.14
N LEU A 253 -12.37 4.18 0.97
CA LEU A 253 -10.94 4.49 0.77
C LEU A 253 -10.07 3.25 1.02
N LYS A 254 -9.26 2.88 0.02
CA LYS A 254 -8.34 1.73 0.07
C LYS A 254 -6.90 2.12 0.37
N LYS A 255 -6.45 3.29 -0.10
CA LYS A 255 -5.10 3.78 0.16
C LYS A 255 -5.09 5.22 0.65
N LEU A 256 -4.49 5.44 1.83
CA LEU A 256 -4.22 6.76 2.41
C LEU A 256 -2.71 7.00 2.48
N GLU A 257 -2.26 8.02 1.77
CA GLU A 257 -0.87 8.44 1.68
C GLU A 257 -0.71 9.80 2.40
N ILE A 258 -0.17 9.77 3.62
CA ILE A 258 0.05 10.93 4.51
C ILE A 258 1.52 11.01 4.98
N GLN A 259 2.44 10.42 4.21
CA GLN A 259 3.88 10.48 4.44
C GLN A 259 4.47 11.89 4.33
N GLU A 260 5.70 12.09 4.78
CA GLU A 260 6.46 13.35 4.60
C GLU A 260 5.66 14.59 5.10
N ASN A 261 4.98 14.42 6.23
CA ASN A 261 4.21 15.46 6.91
C ASN A 261 4.83 15.75 8.29
N LYS A 262 4.12 16.53 9.12
CA LYS A 262 4.60 17.01 10.42
C LYS A 262 3.89 16.33 11.60
N ILE A 263 3.27 15.17 11.38
CA ILE A 263 2.46 14.46 12.38
C ILE A 263 3.37 13.95 13.50
N LYS A 264 3.08 14.33 14.76
CA LYS A 264 3.87 13.95 15.94
C LYS A 264 3.22 12.89 16.83
N ILE A 265 1.89 12.84 16.82
CA ILE A 265 1.08 11.99 17.71
C ILE A 265 -0.07 11.44 16.86
N ILE A 266 -0.27 10.12 16.94
CA ILE A 266 -1.46 9.41 16.50
C ILE A 266 -2.20 8.87 17.75
N ARG A 267 -3.52 8.71 17.69
CA ARG A 267 -4.38 8.30 18.81
C ARG A 267 -5.46 7.31 18.37
N GLU A 268 -5.97 6.52 19.32
CA GLU A 268 -7.22 5.77 19.15
C GLU A 268 -8.32 6.69 18.61
N GLY A 269 -8.91 6.29 17.47
CA GLY A 269 -9.93 7.05 16.75
C GLY A 269 -9.43 7.93 15.59
N ASP A 270 -8.14 8.25 15.47
CA ASP A 270 -7.61 9.14 14.40
C ASP A 270 -7.90 8.60 12.97
N PHE A 271 -8.07 7.29 12.82
CA PHE A 271 -8.37 6.60 11.55
C PHE A 271 -9.78 5.97 11.50
N ALA A 272 -10.67 6.30 12.44
CA ALA A 272 -12.04 5.75 12.47
C ALA A 272 -12.86 6.17 11.24
N GLY A 273 -13.64 5.22 10.70
CA GLY A 273 -14.42 5.38 9.46
C GLY A 273 -13.72 4.88 8.18
N LEU A 274 -12.41 4.64 8.23
CA LEU A 274 -11.63 4.13 7.09
C LEU A 274 -11.68 2.59 6.99
N GLU A 275 -12.88 2.00 7.01
CA GLU A 275 -13.07 0.55 7.15
C GLU A 275 -12.57 -0.27 5.95
N SER A 276 -12.57 0.29 4.74
CA SER A 276 -12.04 -0.37 3.52
C SER A 276 -10.52 -0.24 3.32
N LEU A 277 -9.78 0.33 4.29
CA LEU A 277 -8.39 0.70 4.10
C LEU A 277 -7.46 -0.52 4.03
N ASP A 278 -6.78 -0.68 2.91
CA ASP A 278 -5.84 -1.75 2.56
C ASP A 278 -4.38 -1.30 2.77
N SER A 279 -4.08 -0.01 2.55
CA SER A 279 -2.73 0.55 2.71
C SER A 279 -2.74 1.92 3.38
N LEU A 280 -1.98 2.05 4.47
CA LEU A 280 -1.77 3.28 5.24
C LEU A 280 -0.29 3.65 5.28
N ILE A 281 0.07 4.79 4.67
CA ILE A 281 1.44 5.28 4.63
C ILE A 281 1.58 6.54 5.49
N LEU A 282 2.26 6.37 6.63
CA LEU A 282 2.61 7.37 7.65
C LEU A 282 4.11 7.68 7.68
N ALA A 283 4.88 7.16 6.72
CA ALA A 283 6.34 7.27 6.67
C ALA A 283 6.86 8.71 6.71
N HIS A 284 8.10 8.93 7.14
CA HIS A 284 8.77 10.25 7.19
C HIS A 284 7.96 11.36 7.89
N ASN A 285 7.23 11.00 8.94
CA ASN A 285 6.59 11.95 9.87
C ASN A 285 7.48 12.15 11.12
N MET A 286 6.90 12.63 12.23
CA MET A 286 7.60 12.85 13.50
C MET A 286 6.98 12.06 14.67
N ILE A 287 6.33 10.91 14.37
CA ILE A 287 5.62 10.09 15.36
C ILE A 287 6.63 9.50 16.36
N THR A 288 6.41 9.73 17.65
CA THR A 288 7.32 9.28 18.72
C THR A 288 6.94 7.93 19.34
N SER A 289 5.69 7.52 19.20
CA SER A 289 5.12 6.33 19.86
C SER A 289 3.86 5.87 19.17
N VAL A 290 3.60 4.56 19.14
CA VAL A 290 2.35 3.97 18.64
C VAL A 290 1.52 3.47 19.83
N PRO A 291 0.39 4.12 20.19
CA PRO A 291 -0.40 3.75 21.37
C PRO A 291 -1.38 2.60 21.09
N ALA A 292 -1.96 2.04 22.16
CA ALA A 292 -2.99 1.00 22.09
C ALA A 292 -4.16 1.37 21.15
N ASN A 293 -4.73 0.35 20.51
CA ASN A 293 -5.94 0.42 19.66
C ASN A 293 -5.92 1.43 18.50
N VAL A 294 -4.79 2.07 18.19
CA VAL A 294 -4.75 3.19 17.20
C VAL A 294 -5.20 2.78 15.80
N PHE A 295 -5.03 1.52 15.42
CA PHE A 295 -5.43 0.96 14.13
C PHE A 295 -6.65 0.02 14.21
N SER A 296 -7.35 -0.07 15.36
CA SER A 296 -8.36 -1.10 15.66
C SER A 296 -9.59 -1.14 14.76
N HIS A 297 -9.81 -0.09 13.98
CA HIS A 297 -10.92 0.02 13.03
C HIS A 297 -10.53 -0.40 11.60
N LEU A 298 -9.24 -0.63 11.34
CA LEU A 298 -8.68 -0.88 10.01
C LEU A 298 -8.58 -2.39 9.73
N GLY A 299 -9.69 -3.12 9.95
CA GLY A 299 -9.71 -4.58 9.94
C GLY A 299 -9.34 -5.25 8.60
N LEU A 300 -9.25 -4.48 7.51
CA LEU A 300 -8.82 -4.92 6.18
C LEU A 300 -7.39 -4.49 5.80
N LEU A 301 -6.65 -3.84 6.72
CA LEU A 301 -5.34 -3.26 6.42
C LEU A 301 -4.30 -4.35 6.12
N ASN A 302 -3.75 -4.30 4.90
CA ASN A 302 -2.74 -5.23 4.41
C ASN A 302 -1.32 -4.68 4.60
N SER A 303 -1.14 -3.36 4.46
CA SER A 303 0.16 -2.68 4.51
C SER A 303 0.14 -1.45 5.41
N LEU A 304 1.05 -1.41 6.38
CA LEU A 304 1.26 -0.30 7.30
C LEU A 304 2.71 0.18 7.23
N GLU A 305 2.91 1.43 6.80
CA GLU A 305 4.24 2.01 6.63
C GLU A 305 4.46 3.17 7.62
N LEU A 306 5.25 2.91 8.67
CA LEU A 306 5.63 3.83 9.74
C LEU A 306 7.13 4.21 9.69
N GLU A 307 7.78 3.88 8.57
CA GLU A 307 9.22 4.06 8.34
C GLU A 307 9.69 5.52 8.51
N GLY A 308 10.92 5.76 8.95
CA GLY A 308 11.51 7.10 8.95
C GLY A 308 10.88 8.09 9.93
N ASN A 309 10.25 7.59 11.00
CA ASN A 309 9.62 8.38 12.05
C ASN A 309 10.59 8.57 13.24
N LYS A 310 10.08 8.69 14.46
CA LYS A 310 10.88 8.82 15.70
C LYS A 310 10.42 7.83 16.78
N ILE A 311 9.81 6.73 16.37
CA ILE A 311 9.13 5.77 17.26
C ILE A 311 10.15 5.11 18.17
N SER A 312 10.03 5.32 19.47
CA SER A 312 10.84 4.66 20.50
C SER A 312 10.04 3.68 21.36
N SER A 313 8.70 3.74 21.32
CA SER A 313 7.81 2.79 21.98
C SER A 313 6.59 2.44 21.13
N ILE A 314 6.16 1.18 21.24
CA ILE A 314 4.95 0.64 20.64
C ILE A 314 4.22 -0.10 21.76
N ASP A 315 2.94 0.21 21.94
CA ASP A 315 2.09 -0.46 22.92
C ASP A 315 1.79 -1.90 22.49
N LYS A 316 1.68 -2.83 23.44
CA LYS A 316 1.31 -4.23 23.17
C LYS A 316 -0.06 -4.37 22.48
N ASP A 317 -0.99 -3.45 22.73
CA ASP A 317 -2.33 -3.43 22.12
C ASP A 317 -2.38 -2.52 20.86
N ALA A 318 -1.23 -2.05 20.34
CA ALA A 318 -1.16 -1.07 19.24
C ALA A 318 -1.68 -1.57 17.88
N PHE A 319 -1.35 -2.82 17.52
CA PHE A 319 -1.74 -3.45 16.25
C PHE A 319 -2.99 -4.34 16.37
N LYS A 320 -3.71 -4.23 17.48
CA LYS A 320 -4.98 -4.92 17.72
C LYS A 320 -6.01 -4.55 16.65
N GLY A 321 -6.75 -5.53 16.15
CA GLY A 321 -7.68 -5.39 15.02
C GLY A 321 -7.04 -5.62 13.63
N LEU A 322 -5.72 -5.83 13.56
CA LEU A 322 -4.99 -6.08 12.30
C LEU A 322 -4.59 -7.55 12.07
N GLU A 323 -4.92 -8.43 13.02
CA GLU A 323 -4.42 -9.80 13.17
C GLU A 323 -4.65 -10.67 11.92
N GLU A 324 -5.82 -10.50 11.30
CA GLU A 324 -6.29 -11.33 10.18
C GLU A 324 -5.90 -10.81 8.79
N ASN A 325 -5.27 -9.65 8.63
CA ASN A 325 -5.02 -9.09 7.29
C ASN A 325 -3.65 -8.44 7.06
N LEU A 326 -2.95 -7.97 8.11
CA LEU A 326 -1.68 -7.27 7.94
C LEU A 326 -0.57 -8.22 7.49
N GLN A 327 -0.01 -7.95 6.31
CA GLN A 327 1.08 -8.73 5.70
C GLN A 327 2.39 -7.95 5.59
N TYR A 328 2.33 -6.61 5.57
CA TYR A 328 3.50 -5.74 5.41
C TYR A 328 3.54 -4.69 6.52
N LEU A 329 4.61 -4.69 7.33
CA LEU A 329 4.86 -3.72 8.38
C LEU A 329 6.27 -3.14 8.23
N ARG A 330 6.35 -1.84 7.94
CA ARG A 330 7.63 -1.11 7.91
C ARG A 330 7.76 -0.21 9.13
N LEU A 331 8.69 -0.58 10.01
CA LEU A 331 9.13 0.14 11.21
C LEU A 331 10.61 0.57 11.11
N GLY A 332 11.22 0.44 9.92
CA GLY A 332 12.58 0.85 9.67
C GLY A 332 12.83 2.34 9.91
N ASP A 333 14.10 2.73 10.08
CA ASP A 333 14.52 4.12 10.21
C ASP A 333 13.80 4.86 11.38
N ASN A 334 13.82 4.24 12.57
CA ASN A 334 13.15 4.69 13.80
C ASN A 334 14.10 4.54 15.03
N ASN A 335 13.59 4.66 16.27
CA ASN A 335 14.37 4.67 17.51
C ASN A 335 14.09 3.45 18.44
N LEU A 336 13.65 2.31 17.89
CA LEU A 336 13.32 1.11 18.67
C LEU A 336 14.57 0.46 19.27
N GLN A 337 14.55 0.15 20.57
CA GLN A 337 15.69 -0.45 21.30
C GLN A 337 15.63 -1.99 21.39
N ALA A 338 14.47 -2.56 21.09
CA ALA A 338 14.16 -3.98 21.07
C ALA A 338 13.07 -4.27 20.03
N ILE A 339 12.87 -5.53 19.66
CA ILE A 339 11.72 -5.96 18.84
C ILE A 339 10.45 -5.87 19.69
N PRO A 340 9.34 -5.24 19.20
CA PRO A 340 8.09 -5.08 19.96
C PRO A 340 7.26 -6.38 19.96
N SER A 341 7.82 -7.47 20.48
CA SER A 341 7.31 -8.84 20.32
C SER A 341 5.89 -9.05 20.86
N GLU A 342 5.53 -8.43 21.99
CA GLU A 342 4.16 -8.47 22.53
C GLU A 342 3.12 -7.92 21.54
N ALA A 343 3.45 -6.83 20.83
CA ALA A 343 2.57 -6.19 19.86
C ALA A 343 2.50 -6.94 18.52
N LEU A 344 3.57 -7.65 18.15
CA LEU A 344 3.66 -8.39 16.89
C LEU A 344 3.08 -9.81 16.97
N ARG A 345 3.09 -10.43 18.16
CA ARG A 345 2.60 -11.81 18.40
C ARG A 345 1.20 -12.13 17.82
N PRO A 346 0.20 -11.22 17.82
CA PRO A 346 -1.11 -11.48 17.24
C PRO A 346 -1.15 -11.44 15.69
N LEU A 347 -0.09 -11.02 15.01
CA LEU A 347 -0.11 -10.73 13.57
C LEU A 347 0.15 -11.99 12.73
N HIS A 348 -0.75 -12.97 12.84
CA HIS A 348 -0.63 -14.33 12.29
C HIS A 348 -0.47 -14.44 10.75
N ARG A 349 -0.49 -13.31 10.02
CA ARG A 349 -0.29 -13.24 8.56
C ARG A 349 0.89 -12.33 8.14
N LEU A 350 1.70 -11.85 9.08
CA LEU A 350 2.79 -10.91 8.81
C LEU A 350 3.94 -11.54 8.00
N ARG A 351 3.98 -11.22 6.69
CA ARG A 351 4.97 -11.74 5.73
C ARG A 351 6.25 -10.93 5.67
N HIS A 352 6.16 -9.62 5.85
CA HIS A 352 7.26 -8.69 5.62
C HIS A 352 7.39 -7.72 6.80
N LEU A 353 8.46 -7.90 7.58
CA LEU A 353 8.80 -7.07 8.72
C LEU A 353 10.14 -6.36 8.47
N ASP A 354 10.08 -5.04 8.31
CA ASP A 354 11.28 -4.20 8.23
C ASP A 354 11.47 -3.40 9.52
N LEU A 355 12.58 -3.68 10.22
CA LEU A 355 13.06 -3.08 11.46
C LEU A 355 14.48 -2.49 11.29
N ARG A 356 14.91 -2.22 10.05
CA ARG A 356 16.26 -1.68 9.76
C ARG A 356 16.50 -0.32 10.41
N ASN A 357 17.77 0.07 10.57
CA ASN A 357 18.18 1.41 11.00
C ASN A 357 17.42 1.89 12.26
N ASN A 358 17.41 1.02 13.28
CA ASN A 358 16.89 1.26 14.61
C ASN A 358 18.05 1.07 15.63
N ASN A 359 17.74 1.04 16.93
CA ASN A 359 18.73 0.83 18.00
C ASN A 359 18.58 -0.54 18.68
N ILE A 360 18.09 -1.56 17.95
CA ILE A 360 17.82 -2.89 18.48
C ILE A 360 19.15 -3.52 18.89
N SER A 361 19.32 -3.77 20.19
CA SER A 361 20.57 -4.32 20.76
C SER A 361 20.37 -5.63 21.52
N VAL A 362 19.12 -5.92 21.92
CA VAL A 362 18.68 -7.15 22.57
C VAL A 362 17.46 -7.68 21.82
N ILE A 363 17.42 -9.00 21.67
CA ILE A 363 16.32 -9.77 21.09
C ILE A 363 15.99 -10.88 22.11
N SER A 364 14.71 -11.13 22.39
CA SER A 364 14.28 -12.26 23.24
C SER A 364 14.12 -13.53 22.41
N ASP A 365 14.28 -14.71 23.02
CA ASP A 365 14.10 -16.00 22.34
C ASP A 365 12.72 -16.14 21.66
N ASP A 366 11.70 -15.48 22.22
CA ASP A 366 10.31 -15.52 21.78
C ASP A 366 9.89 -14.35 20.86
N ALA A 367 10.86 -13.57 20.33
CA ALA A 367 10.57 -12.32 19.64
C ALA A 367 9.73 -12.46 18.34
N PHE A 368 9.79 -13.64 17.71
CA PHE A 368 9.06 -14.00 16.49
C PHE A 368 7.91 -15.00 16.70
N THR A 369 7.66 -15.42 17.95
CA THR A 369 6.59 -16.38 18.28
C THR A 369 5.21 -15.80 17.94
N GLY A 370 4.38 -16.60 17.27
CA GLY A 370 2.99 -16.27 16.91
C GLY A 370 2.79 -15.76 15.48
N TYR A 371 3.84 -15.22 14.83
CA TYR A 371 3.77 -14.77 13.42
C TYR A 371 4.85 -15.39 12.51
N GLY A 372 5.88 -16.02 13.10
CA GLY A 372 7.03 -16.57 12.38
C GLY A 372 6.72 -17.51 11.21
N ASP A 373 5.73 -18.40 11.35
CA ASP A 373 5.32 -19.32 10.27
C ASP A 373 4.85 -18.61 9.00
N SER A 374 4.40 -17.35 9.12
CA SER A 374 3.95 -16.53 7.98
C SER A 374 5.03 -15.60 7.42
N LEU A 375 6.15 -15.43 8.13
CA LEU A 375 7.18 -14.43 7.84
C LEU A 375 8.14 -14.91 6.74
N THR A 376 8.15 -14.24 5.60
CA THR A 376 9.03 -14.55 4.47
C THR A 376 10.20 -13.57 4.32
N PHE A 377 10.08 -12.36 4.87
CA PHE A 377 11.10 -11.31 4.83
C PHE A 377 11.29 -10.66 6.21
N LEU A 378 12.51 -10.72 6.73
CA LEU A 378 12.94 -10.07 7.96
C LEU A 378 14.17 -9.19 7.71
N ASN A 379 14.03 -7.88 7.96
CA ASN A 379 15.12 -6.92 7.84
C ASN A 379 15.47 -6.28 9.19
N LEU A 380 16.66 -6.57 9.68
CA LEU A 380 17.27 -6.08 10.93
C LEU A 380 18.58 -5.31 10.65
N GLN A 381 18.82 -4.93 9.39
CA GLN A 381 20.02 -4.19 8.96
C GLN A 381 20.24 -2.91 9.77
N LYS A 382 21.50 -2.50 10.00
CA LYS A 382 21.86 -1.25 10.74
C LYS A 382 21.19 -1.20 12.13
N ASN A 383 21.47 -2.18 12.96
CA ASN A 383 21.08 -2.18 14.37
C ASN A 383 22.35 -2.41 15.23
N ASP A 384 22.16 -2.59 16.55
CA ASP A 384 23.24 -2.79 17.52
C ASP A 384 23.28 -4.22 18.07
N ILE A 385 22.74 -5.19 17.32
CA ILE A 385 22.63 -6.60 17.72
C ILE A 385 24.03 -7.22 17.82
N LYS A 386 24.38 -7.74 19.00
CA LYS A 386 25.71 -8.34 19.30
C LYS A 386 25.73 -9.85 19.26
N VAL A 387 24.62 -10.48 19.66
CA VAL A 387 24.43 -11.93 19.79
C VAL A 387 22.98 -12.23 19.38
N LEU A 388 22.77 -13.36 18.70
CA LEU A 388 21.44 -13.91 18.44
C LEU A 388 21.11 -14.96 19.52
N PRO A 389 19.89 -14.99 20.09
CA PRO A 389 19.46 -16.07 20.99
C PRO A 389 19.37 -17.41 20.26
N SER A 390 19.57 -18.54 20.95
CA SER A 390 19.68 -19.85 20.28
C SER A 390 18.40 -20.30 19.57
N MET A 391 17.22 -20.04 20.15
CA MET A 391 15.94 -20.51 19.59
C MET A 391 15.29 -19.50 18.63
N ILE A 392 15.97 -18.39 18.30
CA ILE A 392 15.34 -17.20 17.69
C ILE A 392 14.69 -17.47 16.32
N PHE A 393 15.16 -18.49 15.60
CA PHE A 393 14.66 -18.86 14.28
C PHE A 393 13.84 -20.17 14.25
N GLU A 394 13.61 -20.80 15.41
CA GLU A 394 12.87 -22.08 15.54
C GLU A 394 11.47 -22.06 14.87
N ASN A 395 10.82 -20.90 14.88
CA ASN A 395 9.46 -20.71 14.39
C ASN A 395 9.40 -19.97 13.04
N LEU A 396 10.52 -19.77 12.33
CA LEU A 396 10.60 -19.01 11.08
C LEU A 396 10.49 -19.89 9.82
N ASN A 397 9.55 -20.83 9.83
CA ASN A 397 9.39 -21.90 8.84
C ASN A 397 9.14 -21.46 7.38
N SER A 398 8.88 -20.16 7.12
CA SER A 398 8.66 -19.59 5.78
C SER A 398 9.73 -18.58 5.34
N LEU A 399 10.81 -18.39 6.11
CA LEU A 399 11.73 -17.26 5.91
C LEU A 399 12.62 -17.41 4.67
N GLU A 400 12.30 -16.66 3.60
CA GLU A 400 13.09 -16.62 2.37
C GLU A 400 14.21 -15.58 2.42
N THR A 401 14.06 -14.49 3.19
CA THR A 401 15.02 -13.38 3.24
C THR A 401 15.32 -12.93 4.66
N LEU A 402 16.59 -13.03 5.07
CA LEU A 402 17.12 -12.50 6.33
C LEU A 402 18.24 -11.48 6.08
N ASN A 403 18.01 -10.22 6.43
CA ASN A 403 19.04 -9.17 6.37
C ASN A 403 19.44 -8.74 7.79
N ILE A 404 20.69 -9.03 8.17
CA ILE A 404 21.33 -8.64 9.43
C ILE A 404 22.62 -7.83 9.20
N GLN A 405 22.78 -7.24 8.01
CA GLN A 405 23.91 -6.40 7.62
C GLN A 405 24.15 -5.23 8.60
N ASN A 406 25.42 -4.87 8.83
CA ASN A 406 25.82 -3.70 9.64
C ASN A 406 25.23 -3.72 11.06
N ASN A 407 25.35 -4.88 11.72
CA ASN A 407 25.07 -5.05 13.14
C ASN A 407 26.38 -5.04 13.94
N LYS A 408 26.42 -5.69 15.11
CA LYS A 408 27.60 -5.83 15.98
C LYS A 408 27.91 -7.31 16.25
N LEU A 409 27.45 -8.20 15.36
CA LEU A 409 27.58 -9.66 15.50
C LEU A 409 29.04 -10.08 15.39
N THR A 410 29.54 -10.76 16.43
CA THR A 410 30.90 -11.33 16.45
C THR A 410 30.93 -12.82 16.13
N ARG A 411 29.79 -13.51 16.24
CA ARG A 411 29.62 -14.95 15.98
C ARG A 411 28.29 -15.21 15.28
N LEU A 412 28.24 -16.29 14.50
CA LEU A 412 27.01 -16.82 13.90
C LEU A 412 27.09 -18.36 13.82
N PRO A 413 26.86 -19.07 14.93
CA PRO A 413 26.89 -20.53 14.99
C PRO A 413 25.86 -21.19 14.07
N GLN A 414 26.11 -22.45 13.69
CA GLN A 414 25.25 -23.20 12.77
C GLN A 414 23.91 -23.60 13.41
N ASP A 415 23.91 -23.97 14.70
CA ASP A 415 22.75 -24.40 15.48
C ASP A 415 21.61 -23.36 15.48
N ILE A 416 21.95 -22.08 15.65
CA ILE A 416 20.98 -20.97 15.60
C ILE A 416 20.30 -20.87 14.22
N MET A 417 21.01 -21.26 13.17
CA MET A 417 20.59 -21.10 11.77
C MET A 417 19.90 -22.34 11.18
N GLU A 418 20.02 -23.50 11.83
CA GLU A 418 19.59 -24.81 11.31
C GLU A 418 18.11 -24.80 10.86
N HIS A 419 17.23 -24.18 11.65
CA HIS A 419 15.80 -24.06 11.38
C HIS A 419 15.43 -23.27 10.11
N ILE A 420 16.35 -22.49 9.53
CA ILE A 420 16.08 -21.64 8.34
C ILE A 420 17.08 -21.83 7.18
N ILE A 421 18.07 -22.71 7.30
CA ILE A 421 19.09 -22.93 6.25
C ILE A 421 18.47 -23.41 4.93
N ASP A 422 17.43 -24.25 4.98
CA ASP A 422 16.79 -24.81 3.77
C ASP A 422 15.81 -23.84 3.09
N THR A 423 15.10 -23.02 3.90
CA THR A 423 14.06 -22.07 3.46
C THR A 423 14.65 -20.78 2.91
N LEU A 424 15.79 -20.33 3.43
CA LEU A 424 16.47 -19.12 2.98
C LEU A 424 16.82 -19.17 1.48
N ARG A 425 16.62 -18.02 0.84
CA ARG A 425 17.09 -17.68 -0.51
C ARG A 425 18.06 -16.51 -0.49
N ILE A 426 17.79 -15.49 0.33
CA ILE A 426 18.67 -14.33 0.57
C ILE A 426 19.07 -14.31 2.03
N ILE A 427 20.38 -14.28 2.29
CA ILE A 427 20.93 -13.87 3.58
C ILE A 427 21.94 -12.74 3.35
N ASP A 428 21.98 -11.73 4.22
CA ASP A 428 23.05 -10.74 4.25
C ASP A 428 23.56 -10.55 5.69
N ILE A 429 24.84 -10.85 5.91
CA ILE A 429 25.55 -10.70 7.18
C ILE A 429 26.71 -9.69 7.09
N THR A 430 26.83 -8.97 5.97
CA THR A 430 27.97 -8.09 5.66
C THR A 430 28.08 -6.92 6.63
N ASP A 431 29.24 -6.26 6.63
CA ASP A 431 29.55 -5.10 7.50
C ASP A 431 29.39 -5.39 9.03
N ASN A 432 29.49 -6.66 9.46
CA ASN A 432 29.52 -7.09 10.86
C ASN A 432 30.96 -7.42 11.33
N PRO A 433 31.30 -7.25 12.62
CA PRO A 433 32.61 -7.57 13.21
C PRO A 433 32.80 -9.07 13.50
N LEU A 434 32.52 -9.93 12.52
CA LEU A 434 32.54 -11.40 12.66
C LEU A 434 33.94 -11.93 12.97
N VAL A 435 34.06 -12.92 13.86
CA VAL A 435 35.33 -13.59 14.18
C VAL A 435 35.48 -14.87 13.35
N CYS A 436 36.56 -14.98 12.59
CA CYS A 436 36.89 -16.19 11.82
C CYS A 436 37.15 -17.35 12.79
N SER A 437 36.20 -18.29 12.87
CA SER A 437 36.17 -19.36 13.87
C SER A 437 35.37 -20.57 13.37
N CYS A 438 35.48 -21.69 14.08
CA CYS A 438 34.80 -22.94 13.74
C CYS A 438 33.27 -22.78 13.63
N GLU A 439 32.69 -21.86 14.42
CA GLU A 439 31.26 -21.54 14.43
C GLU A 439 30.73 -21.01 13.08
N LEU A 440 31.60 -20.49 12.20
CA LEU A 440 31.23 -19.89 10.90
C LEU A 440 31.48 -20.83 9.70
N THR A 441 32.00 -22.04 9.94
CA THR A 441 32.53 -22.94 8.87
C THR A 441 31.48 -23.45 7.88
N TRP A 442 30.21 -23.45 8.29
CA TRP A 442 29.05 -23.79 7.47
C TRP A 442 28.70 -22.72 6.41
N PHE A 443 29.01 -21.45 6.67
CA PHE A 443 28.50 -20.33 5.87
C PHE A 443 29.01 -20.29 4.41
N PRO A 444 30.27 -20.62 4.08
CA PRO A 444 30.72 -20.76 2.69
C PRO A 444 29.95 -21.80 1.89
N LYS A 445 29.52 -22.89 2.56
CA LYS A 445 28.73 -23.96 1.94
C LYS A 445 27.30 -23.48 1.64
N LEU A 446 26.64 -22.80 2.60
CA LEU A 446 25.35 -22.15 2.33
C LEU A 446 25.45 -21.22 1.11
N LEU A 447 26.46 -20.35 1.03
CA LEU A 447 26.59 -19.43 -0.11
C LEU A 447 26.81 -20.14 -1.46
N GLN A 448 27.50 -21.28 -1.47
CA GLN A 448 27.63 -22.09 -2.67
C GLN A 448 26.27 -22.65 -3.08
N ASP A 449 25.51 -23.20 -2.13
CA ASP A 449 24.22 -23.84 -2.41
C ASP A 449 23.11 -22.83 -2.76
N LEU A 450 23.12 -21.63 -2.18
CA LEU A 450 22.26 -20.52 -2.60
C LEU A 450 22.57 -20.10 -4.05
N LYS A 451 23.85 -19.96 -4.43
CA LYS A 451 24.23 -19.64 -5.82
C LYS A 451 23.86 -20.76 -6.79
N ASN A 452 23.89 -22.03 -6.36
CA ASN A 452 23.45 -23.16 -7.15
C ASN A 452 21.92 -23.21 -7.32
N LYS A 453 21.15 -22.63 -6.39
CA LYS A 453 19.68 -22.45 -6.52
C LYS A 453 19.33 -21.32 -7.51
N ASP A 454 20.04 -20.18 -7.45
CA ASP A 454 19.82 -19.03 -8.36
C ASP A 454 21.08 -18.14 -8.49
N ASP A 455 21.50 -17.86 -9.73
CA ASP A 455 22.67 -17.04 -10.06
C ASP A 455 22.45 -15.52 -9.84
N GLU A 456 21.20 -15.01 -9.93
CA GLU A 456 20.90 -13.59 -9.67
C GLU A 456 20.93 -13.26 -8.16
N MET A 457 20.83 -14.28 -7.30
CA MET A 457 20.77 -14.14 -5.84
C MET A 457 22.16 -14.06 -5.18
N ALA A 458 23.24 -14.08 -5.96
CA ALA A 458 24.61 -13.93 -5.46
C ALA A 458 24.83 -12.58 -4.75
N GLN A 459 25.24 -12.63 -3.48
CA GLN A 459 25.51 -11.44 -2.66
C GLN A 459 26.47 -10.46 -3.35
N LYS A 460 26.02 -9.22 -3.60
CA LYS A 460 26.81 -8.16 -4.27
C LYS A 460 28.03 -7.69 -3.45
N LYS A 461 28.01 -7.90 -2.13
CA LYS A 461 29.14 -7.77 -1.22
C LYS A 461 29.45 -9.15 -0.62
N LYS A 462 30.73 -9.49 -0.46
CA LYS A 462 31.14 -10.68 0.29
C LYS A 462 31.33 -10.33 1.77
N PRO A 463 30.80 -11.11 2.74
CA PRO A 463 31.09 -10.88 4.14
C PRO A 463 32.55 -11.17 4.47
N ILE A 464 33.04 -10.46 5.48
CA ILE A 464 34.41 -10.50 5.96
C ILE A 464 34.35 -10.93 7.43
N CYS A 465 35.31 -11.74 7.86
CA CYS A 465 35.59 -12.02 9.25
C CYS A 465 37.03 -11.59 9.60
N HIS A 466 37.26 -11.28 10.86
CA HIS A 466 38.56 -10.98 11.42
C HIS A 466 39.15 -12.22 12.11
N MET A 467 40.43 -12.53 11.88
CA MET A 467 41.16 -13.60 12.55
C MET A 467 42.08 -13.00 13.63
N PRO A 468 41.74 -13.06 14.94
CA PRO A 468 42.49 -12.38 16.00
C PRO A 468 43.94 -12.86 16.14
N VAL A 469 44.20 -14.13 15.83
CA VAL A 469 45.54 -14.75 15.92
C VAL A 469 46.54 -14.14 14.94
N GLU A 470 46.06 -13.68 13.77
CA GLU A 470 46.90 -13.03 12.75
C GLU A 470 46.65 -11.51 12.65
N ASN A 471 45.73 -10.98 13.48
CA ASN A 471 45.20 -9.61 13.39
C ASN A 471 44.83 -9.22 11.94
N ARG A 472 44.13 -10.11 11.24
CA ARG A 472 43.92 -10.04 9.79
C ARG A 472 42.50 -10.37 9.36
N ASP A 473 41.99 -9.61 8.41
CA ASP A 473 40.68 -9.80 7.81
C ASP A 473 40.72 -10.79 6.62
N TYR A 474 39.66 -11.59 6.51
CA TYR A 474 39.44 -12.61 5.49
C TYR A 474 38.01 -12.56 4.95
N PHE A 475 37.83 -12.73 3.64
CA PHE A 475 36.49 -13.05 3.11
C PHE A 475 36.07 -14.42 3.65
N VAL A 476 34.82 -14.55 4.10
CA VAL A 476 34.33 -15.79 4.73
C VAL A 476 34.43 -16.97 3.76
N GLN A 477 34.21 -16.77 2.45
CA GLN A 477 34.34 -17.83 1.43
C GLN A 477 35.78 -18.29 1.16
N SER A 478 36.79 -17.62 1.72
CA SER A 478 38.21 -17.94 1.54
C SER A 478 38.99 -17.87 2.85
N MET A 479 38.34 -18.21 3.96
CA MET A 479 38.96 -18.22 5.29
C MET A 479 39.78 -19.51 5.51
N PRO A 480 40.97 -19.43 6.14
CA PRO A 480 41.91 -20.56 6.20
C PRO A 480 41.53 -21.54 7.33
N LEU A 481 40.68 -22.52 7.01
CA LEU A 481 40.14 -23.52 7.95
C LEU A 481 41.23 -24.22 8.79
N GLU A 482 42.32 -24.64 8.15
CA GLU A 482 43.46 -25.32 8.79
C GLU A 482 44.06 -24.53 9.97
N LYS A 483 44.05 -23.18 9.90
CA LYS A 483 44.61 -22.31 10.94
C LYS A 483 43.69 -22.12 12.14
N MET A 484 42.41 -22.46 12.01
CA MET A 484 41.41 -22.25 13.07
C MET A 484 41.46 -23.30 14.18
N HIS A 485 42.29 -24.34 14.03
CA HIS A 485 42.46 -25.43 15.02
C HIS A 485 41.13 -26.08 15.44
N CYS A 486 40.22 -26.27 14.48
CA CYS A 486 38.90 -26.88 14.70
C CYS A 486 39.00 -28.39 14.94
N ALA A 487 39.48 -28.77 16.13
CA ALA A 487 39.56 -30.15 16.58
C ALA A 487 38.14 -30.73 16.80
N GLY A 488 37.86 -31.89 16.20
CA GLY A 488 36.71 -32.73 16.57
C GLY A 488 35.34 -32.32 16.01
N LEU A 489 35.26 -31.37 15.07
CA LEU A 489 34.02 -31.08 14.32
C LEU A 489 34.14 -31.49 12.83
N SER A 490 34.79 -32.63 12.58
CA SER A 490 34.81 -33.29 11.27
C SER A 490 33.51 -34.06 11.04
N SER A 491 32.73 -33.65 10.04
CA SER A 491 31.52 -34.33 9.59
C SER A 491 31.82 -35.67 8.90
N SER A 492 32.14 -36.71 9.68
CA SER A 492 32.56 -38.02 9.14
C SER A 492 32.20 -39.25 10.00
N GLU A 493 31.41 -39.11 11.08
CA GLU A 493 30.96 -40.24 11.93
C GLU A 493 29.42 -40.36 11.99
N ALA A 494 28.75 -40.12 10.85
CA ALA A 494 27.29 -40.21 10.72
C ALA A 494 26.82 -41.02 9.48
N SER A 495 27.72 -41.81 8.87
CA SER A 495 27.44 -42.51 7.59
C SER A 495 27.63 -44.03 7.59
N ASP A 496 28.21 -44.63 8.64
CA ASP A 496 28.52 -46.07 8.69
C ASP A 496 28.07 -46.72 10.02
N LEU A 497 26.77 -47.00 10.12
CA LEU A 497 26.23 -47.97 11.10
C LEU A 497 24.92 -48.64 10.63
N LEU A 498 24.84 -48.96 9.32
CA LEU A 498 23.81 -49.82 8.75
C LEU A 498 24.33 -51.27 8.69
N ASP A 499 24.05 -52.07 9.72
CA ASP A 499 24.26 -53.52 9.63
C ASP A 499 23.09 -54.20 8.87
N THR A 500 23.45 -55.25 8.16
CA THR A 500 22.80 -55.88 7.00
C THR A 500 21.44 -56.56 7.25
N ASN A 501 20.86 -56.43 8.45
CA ASN A 501 19.62 -57.14 8.85
C ASN A 501 18.50 -56.25 9.46
N GLY A 502 18.59 -54.92 9.36
CA GLY A 502 17.41 -54.04 9.31
C GLY A 502 16.42 -54.08 10.49
N VAL A 503 16.89 -54.01 11.74
CA VAL A 503 16.04 -53.88 12.94
C VAL A 503 16.50 -52.70 13.80
N LEU A 504 15.58 -51.82 14.20
CA LEU A 504 15.86 -50.74 15.16
C LEU A 504 16.06 -51.29 16.57
N LEU A 505 17.13 -50.86 17.25
CA LEU A 505 17.37 -51.15 18.66
C LEU A 505 17.65 -49.88 19.48
N TRP A 506 16.59 -49.27 20.01
CA TRP A 506 16.70 -48.29 21.09
C TRP A 506 17.12 -49.00 22.39
N ARG A 507 18.39 -48.85 22.81
CA ARG A 507 18.88 -48.80 24.21
C ARG A 507 20.41 -48.92 24.27
N LEU A 508 21.07 -47.91 24.82
CA LEU A 508 21.90 -47.99 26.06
C LEU A 508 22.68 -46.68 26.27
N LEU A 509 22.20 -45.83 27.18
CA LEU A 509 23.02 -44.77 27.78
C LEU A 509 23.79 -45.35 28.98
N PRO A 510 25.11 -45.14 29.09
CA PRO A 510 25.84 -45.39 30.33
C PRO A 510 25.48 -44.30 31.36
N VAL A 511 24.69 -44.65 32.37
CA VAL A 511 24.53 -43.79 33.56
C VAL A 511 25.79 -43.90 34.41
N ASN A 512 26.79 -43.03 34.15
CA ASN A 512 27.80 -42.55 35.11
C ASN A 512 28.84 -41.61 34.46
N MET A 513 28.60 -40.29 34.51
CA MET A 513 29.65 -39.33 34.87
C MET A 513 29.00 -37.99 35.27
N LEU A 514 28.80 -37.83 36.58
CA LEU A 514 28.33 -36.60 37.22
C LEU A 514 29.09 -36.49 38.55
N VAL A 515 29.41 -35.26 38.98
CA VAL A 515 30.14 -34.93 40.22
C VAL A 515 31.64 -35.27 40.21
N THR A 516 32.48 -34.30 39.81
CA THR A 516 33.44 -33.61 40.70
C THR A 516 34.19 -32.50 39.94
N PHE A 517 33.87 -31.23 40.20
CA PHE A 517 34.85 -30.11 40.24
C PHE A 517 34.19 -28.81 40.73
N LEU A 518 33.99 -28.70 42.05
CA LEU A 518 33.68 -27.46 42.76
C LEU A 518 34.30 -27.54 44.16
N CYS A 519 35.00 -26.47 44.59
CA CYS A 519 35.73 -26.33 45.86
C CYS A 519 36.85 -27.38 46.09
N THR A 520 38.14 -27.06 46.04
CA THR A 520 38.81 -26.13 46.99
C THR A 520 40.21 -25.70 46.52
N PHE A 521 40.63 -24.53 47.01
CA PHE A 521 41.89 -23.79 46.75
C PHE A 521 42.00 -23.15 45.35
#